data_AF-A0A9D7JYU9-F1
#
_entry.id   AF-A0A9D7JYU9-F1
#
_cell.length_a   1.000
_cell.length_b   1.000
_cell.length_c   1.000
_cell.angle_alpha   90.00
_cell.angle_beta   90.00
_cell.angle_gamma   90.00
#
_symmetry.space_group_name_H-M   'P 1'
#
loop_
_entity.id
_entity.type
_entity.pdbx_description
1 polymer ?
#
loop_
_entity_poly.entity_id
_entity_poly.type
_entity_poly.pdbx_seq_one_letter_code
_entity_poly.pdbx_strand_id
1 'polypeptide(L)'
;MINVSYFYRKPLPMGHFSIESYFNSISQLCPDDMTITSIKAPVYSTGFINRMWICLYAMMHQGDINHITGDIHFIAPFLRWSRTILTIHDCGQLKIKKGLAFHILKFFWFTLPCKLVKRITVNSEYTKKDLLSYVRIPEEKITVVPIFVSEAYKYFPKTFNKSQPNILQIGTAHNKNIDRTIQALAEIPCHLTILGKLNKAQLELLDILKIKYTNISHALSESELYDLYKTADIVTLISTLEGFGMPIIEANTIGRVVLTSNVTSMPEIAG
;
A
#
# COMPACT_ATOMS: atom_id res chain seq x y z
N MET A 1 -8.90 -18.97 -24.12
CA MET A 1 -8.26 -18.35 -22.94
C MET A 1 -8.94 -17.03 -22.68
N ILE A 2 -9.34 -16.76 -21.44
CA ILE A 2 -9.88 -15.46 -21.00
C ILE A 2 -8.71 -14.49 -20.85
N ASN A 3 -8.76 -13.35 -21.53
CA ASN A 3 -7.73 -12.32 -21.37
C ASN A 3 -8.11 -11.32 -20.26
N VAL A 4 -7.26 -11.18 -19.24
CA VAL A 4 -7.43 -10.22 -18.15
C VAL A 4 -6.40 -9.11 -18.26
N SER A 5 -6.86 -7.87 -18.41
CA SER A 5 -5.99 -6.69 -18.42
C SER A 5 -5.89 -6.09 -17.02
N TYR A 6 -4.70 -6.13 -16.42
CA TYR A 6 -4.38 -5.44 -15.18
C TYR A 6 -3.90 -4.03 -15.47
N PHE A 7 -4.63 -3.02 -15.00
CA PHE A 7 -4.31 -1.61 -15.21
C PHE A 7 -3.59 -1.01 -14.00
N TYR A 8 -2.33 -0.65 -14.21
CA TYR A 8 -1.47 -0.04 -13.21
C TYR A 8 -1.23 1.44 -13.52
N ARG A 9 -1.01 2.24 -12.46
CA ARG A 9 -0.41 3.56 -12.60
C ARG A 9 1.00 3.46 -13.18
N LYS A 10 1.54 4.59 -13.64
CA LYS A 10 2.96 4.66 -13.99
C LYS A 10 3.80 4.47 -12.71
N PRO A 11 4.75 3.52 -12.68
CA PRO A 11 5.63 3.30 -11.53
C PRO A 11 6.33 4.59 -11.12
N LEU A 12 6.34 4.91 -9.82
CA LEU A 12 7.10 6.07 -9.33
C LEU A 12 8.60 5.71 -9.28
N PRO A 13 9.52 6.66 -9.53
CA PRO A 13 10.95 6.38 -9.52
C PRO A 13 11.49 5.92 -8.16
N MET A 14 10.83 6.33 -7.08
CA MET A 14 11.16 5.99 -5.70
C MET A 14 9.90 5.42 -5.04
N GLY A 15 9.91 4.13 -4.73
CA GLY A 15 8.82 3.48 -4.02
C GLY A 15 8.98 1.97 -3.98
N HIS A 16 8.52 1.35 -2.90
CA HIS A 16 8.30 -0.09 -2.87
C HIS A 16 7.04 -0.40 -3.68
N PHE A 17 7.19 -1.18 -4.74
CA PHE A 17 6.13 -1.59 -5.65
C PHE A 17 5.33 -2.76 -5.07
N SER A 18 4.83 -2.61 -3.84
CA SER A 18 4.15 -3.70 -3.13
C SER A 18 2.88 -4.15 -3.87
N ILE A 19 2.14 -3.20 -4.46
CA ILE A 19 0.95 -3.52 -5.27
C ILE A 19 1.35 -4.29 -6.52
N GLU A 20 2.33 -3.80 -7.29
CA GLU A 20 2.78 -4.48 -8.50
C GLU A 20 3.39 -5.85 -8.20
N SER A 21 4.19 -5.97 -7.13
CA SER A 21 4.75 -7.23 -6.66
C SER A 21 3.65 -8.23 -6.31
N TYR A 22 2.66 -7.81 -5.50
CA TYR A 22 1.51 -8.62 -5.13
C TYR A 22 0.73 -9.13 -6.35
N PHE A 23 0.36 -8.25 -7.28
CA PHE A 23 -0.41 -8.65 -8.47
C PHE A 23 0.45 -9.46 -9.47
N ASN A 24 1.76 -9.23 -9.52
CA ASN A 24 2.67 -10.08 -10.30
C ASN A 24 2.70 -11.51 -9.72
N SER A 25 2.77 -11.67 -8.39
CA SER A 25 2.68 -13.00 -7.75
C SER A 25 1.36 -13.68 -8.06
N ILE A 26 0.23 -12.95 -8.03
CA ILE A 26 -1.07 -13.50 -8.46
C ILE A 26 -1.02 -13.98 -9.91
N SER A 27 -0.40 -13.20 -10.80
CA SER A 27 -0.35 -13.56 -12.22
C SER A 27 0.42 -14.84 -12.51
N GLN A 28 1.38 -15.19 -11.66
CA GLN A 28 2.14 -16.45 -11.77
C GLN A 28 1.33 -17.67 -11.31
N LEU A 29 0.29 -17.45 -10.51
CA LEU A 29 -0.61 -18.49 -10.00
C LEU A 29 -1.91 -18.60 -10.83
N CYS A 30 -1.95 -17.93 -11.99
CA CYS A 30 -3.12 -17.88 -12.84
C CYS A 30 -3.41 -19.24 -13.50
N PRO A 31 -4.67 -19.71 -13.54
CA PRO A 31 -5.04 -20.95 -14.24
C PRO A 31 -4.70 -20.92 -15.74
N ASP A 32 -4.46 -22.10 -16.33
CA ASP A 32 -4.05 -22.26 -17.74
C ASP A 32 -5.07 -21.72 -18.75
N ASP A 33 -6.35 -21.57 -18.37
CA ASP A 33 -7.41 -21.04 -19.23
C ASP A 33 -7.48 -19.51 -19.22
N MET A 34 -6.61 -18.83 -18.48
CA MET A 34 -6.57 -17.38 -18.32
C MET A 34 -5.18 -16.82 -18.62
N THR A 35 -5.14 -15.72 -19.37
CA THR A 35 -3.93 -14.94 -19.61
C THR A 35 -4.04 -13.58 -18.96
N ILE A 36 -3.01 -13.16 -18.24
CA ILE A 36 -2.97 -11.84 -17.59
C ILE A 36 -1.99 -10.94 -18.32
N THR A 37 -2.47 -9.77 -18.76
CA THR A 37 -1.67 -8.74 -19.40
C THR A 37 -1.55 -7.52 -18.50
N SER A 38 -0.32 -7.15 -18.13
CA SER A 38 -0.04 -5.97 -17.31
C SER A 38 0.07 -4.71 -18.17
N ILE A 39 -0.91 -3.81 -18.03
CA ILE A 39 -1.01 -2.54 -18.75
C ILE A 39 -0.64 -1.40 -17.81
N LYS A 40 0.52 -0.77 -18.03
CA LYS A 40 0.98 0.38 -17.24
C LYS A 40 0.54 1.68 -17.90
N ALA A 41 0.08 2.64 -17.12
CA ALA A 41 -0.26 3.97 -17.61
C ALA A 41 0.95 4.60 -18.34
N PRO A 42 0.76 5.15 -19.56
CA PRO A 42 1.87 5.62 -20.39
C PRO A 42 2.55 6.88 -19.81
N VAL A 43 1.80 7.65 -19.03
CA VAL A 43 2.21 8.91 -18.41
C VAL A 43 1.82 8.95 -16.93
N TYR A 44 2.43 9.85 -16.17
CA TYR A 44 2.02 10.09 -14.78
C TYR A 44 0.65 10.79 -14.74
N SER A 45 -0.15 10.51 -13.71
CA SER A 45 -1.52 11.06 -13.54
C SER A 45 -1.52 12.53 -13.05
N THR A 46 -0.86 13.40 -13.81
CA THR A 46 -0.69 14.83 -13.51
C THR A 46 -1.48 15.70 -14.48
N GLY A 47 -2.34 16.57 -13.95
CA GLY A 47 -3.20 17.42 -14.77
C GLY A 47 -4.29 16.66 -15.54
N PHE A 48 -5.13 17.40 -16.25
CA PHE A 48 -6.29 16.84 -16.96
C PHE A 48 -5.91 16.08 -18.24
N ILE A 49 -5.01 16.65 -19.06
CA ILE A 49 -4.61 16.09 -20.37
C ILE A 49 -4.01 14.69 -20.20
N ASN A 50 -3.06 14.52 -19.28
CA ASN A 50 -2.43 13.22 -19.06
C ASN A 50 -3.44 12.18 -18.55
N ARG A 51 -4.40 12.58 -17.71
CA ARG A 51 -5.45 11.68 -17.23
C ARG A 51 -6.38 11.25 -18.36
N MET A 52 -6.76 12.17 -19.23
CA MET A 52 -7.52 11.83 -20.43
C MET A 52 -6.75 10.89 -21.36
N TRP A 53 -5.45 11.11 -21.54
CA TRP A 53 -4.60 10.20 -22.30
C TRP A 53 -4.54 8.81 -21.68
N ILE A 54 -4.42 8.71 -20.35
CA ILE A 54 -4.47 7.42 -19.63
C ILE A 54 -5.82 6.72 -19.86
N CYS A 55 -6.94 7.46 -19.82
CA CYS A 55 -8.27 6.90 -20.08
C CYS A 55 -8.39 6.33 -21.50
N LEU A 56 -7.96 7.08 -22.51
CA LEU A 56 -8.00 6.63 -23.91
C LEU A 56 -7.07 5.43 -24.13
N TYR A 57 -5.87 5.48 -23.56
CA TYR A 57 -4.94 4.36 -23.61
C TYR A 57 -5.53 3.11 -22.97
N ALA A 58 -6.16 3.23 -21.80
CA ALA A 58 -6.79 2.11 -21.12
C ALA A 58 -7.96 1.53 -21.93
N MET A 59 -8.77 2.39 -22.56
CA MET A 59 -9.86 1.99 -23.45
C MET A 59 -9.38 1.10 -24.61
N MET A 60 -8.22 1.42 -25.19
CA MET A 60 -7.62 0.68 -26.31
C MET A 60 -6.97 -0.66 -25.91
N HIS A 61 -6.68 -0.87 -24.62
CA HIS A 61 -5.95 -2.05 -24.10
C HIS A 61 -6.82 -2.95 -23.21
N GLN A 62 -8.14 -2.92 -23.41
CA GLN A 62 -9.08 -3.74 -22.65
C GLN A 62 -8.95 -5.22 -22.99
N GLY A 63 -9.12 -6.06 -21.97
CA GLY A 63 -9.24 -7.51 -22.11
C GLY A 63 -10.70 -7.97 -22.14
N ASP A 64 -10.90 -9.27 -22.00
CA ASP A 64 -12.21 -9.85 -21.69
C ASP A 64 -12.66 -9.41 -20.30
N ILE A 65 -11.73 -9.34 -19.35
CA ILE A 65 -11.92 -8.78 -18.00
C ILE A 65 -10.88 -7.66 -17.81
N ASN A 66 -11.30 -6.58 -17.17
CA ASN A 66 -10.43 -5.46 -16.82
C ASN A 66 -10.31 -5.36 -15.31
N HIS A 67 -9.09 -5.24 -14.79
CA HIS A 67 -8.86 -5.07 -13.36
C HIS A 67 -8.03 -3.82 -13.12
N ILE A 68 -8.63 -2.81 -12.49
CA ILE A 68 -7.93 -1.60 -12.04
C ILE A 68 -7.31 -1.92 -10.68
N THR A 69 -5.99 -2.03 -10.62
CA THR A 69 -5.28 -2.62 -9.45
C THR A 69 -4.88 -1.59 -8.39
N GLY A 70 -5.17 -0.31 -8.59
CA GLY A 70 -4.83 0.78 -7.66
C GLY A 70 -5.18 2.16 -8.21
N ASP A 71 -4.37 3.17 -7.92
CA ASP A 71 -4.66 4.62 -7.92
C ASP A 71 -5.31 5.30 -9.15
N ILE A 72 -5.50 4.59 -10.28
CA ILE A 72 -6.08 5.14 -11.52
C ILE A 72 -7.56 4.83 -11.68
N HIS A 73 -8.35 4.88 -10.58
CA HIS A 73 -9.78 4.55 -10.59
C HIS A 73 -10.60 5.31 -11.65
N PHE A 74 -10.20 6.54 -11.97
CA PHE A 74 -10.85 7.43 -12.93
C PHE A 74 -10.89 6.89 -14.37
N ILE A 75 -10.18 5.81 -14.69
CA ILE A 75 -10.29 5.15 -16.00
C ILE A 75 -11.57 4.30 -16.13
N ALA A 76 -12.20 3.90 -15.01
CA ALA A 76 -13.34 3.00 -15.00
C ALA A 76 -14.49 3.41 -15.96
N PRO A 77 -14.87 4.70 -16.09
CA PRO A 77 -15.90 5.12 -17.04
C PRO A 77 -15.58 4.80 -18.51
N PHE A 78 -14.31 4.62 -18.85
CA PHE A 78 -13.82 4.36 -20.22
C PHE A 78 -13.66 2.86 -20.53
N LEU A 79 -13.92 1.99 -19.56
CA LEU A 79 -13.82 0.54 -19.70
C LEU A 79 -15.22 -0.10 -19.82
N ARG A 80 -15.29 -1.37 -20.19
CA ARG A 80 -16.53 -2.16 -20.17
C ARG A 80 -16.93 -2.45 -18.73
N TRP A 81 -17.83 -1.65 -18.17
CA TRP A 81 -18.14 -1.66 -16.75
C TRP A 81 -18.61 -3.02 -16.22
N SER A 82 -19.42 -3.74 -16.99
CA SER A 82 -19.92 -5.08 -16.66
C SER A 82 -18.83 -6.16 -16.58
N ARG A 83 -17.61 -5.85 -17.06
CA ARG A 83 -16.43 -6.72 -17.06
C ARG A 83 -15.24 -6.08 -16.34
N THR A 84 -15.48 -5.09 -15.49
CA THR A 84 -14.42 -4.36 -14.78
C THR A 84 -14.46 -4.64 -13.28
N ILE A 85 -13.28 -4.93 -12.70
CA ILE A 85 -13.01 -5.04 -11.27
C ILE A 85 -12.16 -3.85 -10.85
N LEU A 86 -12.45 -3.27 -9.69
CA LEU A 86 -11.67 -2.17 -9.10
C LEU A 86 -11.14 -2.59 -7.74
N THR A 87 -9.81 -2.58 -7.55
CA THR A 87 -9.21 -2.72 -6.22
C THR A 87 -8.95 -1.35 -5.61
N ILE A 88 -9.46 -1.14 -4.39
CA ILE A 88 -9.20 0.07 -3.60
C ILE A 88 -8.36 -0.35 -2.40
N HIS A 89 -7.13 0.16 -2.32
CA HIS A 89 -6.19 -0.18 -1.24
C HIS A 89 -6.43 0.64 0.03
N ASP A 90 -6.83 1.90 -0.10
CA ASP A 90 -7.23 2.75 1.02
C ASP A 90 -8.09 3.93 0.51
N CYS A 91 -8.74 4.63 1.44
CA CYS A 91 -9.46 5.88 1.17
C CYS A 91 -8.72 7.11 1.73
N GLY A 92 -7.41 7.02 1.96
CA GLY A 92 -6.62 8.02 2.68
C GLY A 92 -6.64 9.41 2.08
N GLN A 93 -6.65 9.50 0.74
CA GLN A 93 -6.72 10.79 0.05
C GLN A 93 -8.03 11.55 0.37
N LEU A 94 -9.13 10.84 0.65
CA LEU A 94 -10.41 11.46 1.04
C LEU A 94 -10.37 12.05 2.45
N LYS A 95 -9.50 11.54 3.34
CA LYS A 95 -9.30 12.09 4.69
C LYS A 95 -8.46 13.36 4.69
N ILE A 96 -7.52 13.46 3.74
CA ILE A 96 -6.56 14.56 3.67
C ILE A 96 -7.15 15.76 2.91
N LYS A 97 -7.86 15.52 1.80
CA LYS A 97 -8.39 16.60 0.96
C LYS A 97 -9.62 17.26 1.59
N LYS A 98 -9.76 18.57 1.37
CA LYS A 98 -10.88 19.39 1.85
C LYS A 98 -11.48 20.22 0.71
N GLY A 99 -12.68 20.78 0.92
CA GLY A 99 -13.33 21.71 -0.01
C GLY A 99 -13.58 21.13 -1.40
N LEU A 100 -13.39 21.93 -2.45
CA LEU A 100 -13.64 21.51 -3.83
C LEU A 100 -12.78 20.32 -4.27
N ALA A 101 -11.50 20.29 -3.84
CA ALA A 101 -10.59 19.19 -4.17
C ALA A 101 -11.09 17.83 -3.63
N PHE A 102 -11.70 17.83 -2.44
CA PHE A 102 -12.35 16.65 -1.88
C PHE A 102 -13.50 16.16 -2.77
N HIS A 103 -14.40 17.06 -3.17
CA HIS A 103 -15.57 16.70 -3.97
C HIS A 103 -15.18 16.18 -5.37
N ILE A 104 -14.19 16.81 -6.01
CA ILE A 104 -13.66 16.37 -7.31
C ILE A 104 -13.03 14.98 -7.17
N LEU A 105 -12.15 14.78 -6.19
CA LEU A 105 -11.52 13.49 -5.94
C LEU A 105 -12.57 12.42 -5.65
N LYS A 106 -13.47 12.69 -4.69
CA LYS A 106 -14.55 11.79 -4.30
C LYS A 106 -15.41 11.40 -5.49
N PHE A 107 -15.73 12.34 -6.38
CA PHE A 107 -16.58 12.04 -7.54
C PHE A 107 -15.83 11.17 -8.56
N PHE A 108 -14.68 11.62 -9.05
CA PHE A 108 -13.99 11.01 -10.18
C PHE A 108 -13.15 9.77 -9.83
N TRP A 109 -12.64 9.64 -8.59
CA TRP A 109 -11.85 8.48 -8.16
C TRP A 109 -12.64 7.46 -7.36
N PHE A 110 -13.76 7.83 -6.75
CA PHE A 110 -14.49 6.92 -5.86
C PHE A 110 -15.92 6.71 -6.33
N THR A 111 -16.76 7.75 -6.25
CA THR A 111 -18.21 7.64 -6.45
C THR A 111 -18.57 7.11 -7.83
N LEU A 112 -18.08 7.75 -8.89
CA LEU A 112 -18.39 7.34 -10.26
C LEU A 112 -17.78 5.96 -10.58
N PRO A 113 -16.46 5.71 -10.39
CA PRO A 113 -15.89 4.38 -10.64
C PRO A 113 -16.59 3.25 -9.86
N CYS A 114 -16.80 3.43 -8.56
CA CYS A 114 -17.41 2.40 -7.71
C CYS A 114 -18.85 2.08 -8.13
N LYS A 115 -19.62 3.05 -8.61
CA LYS A 115 -20.98 2.81 -9.11
C LYS A 115 -20.98 2.05 -10.43
N LEU A 116 -20.01 2.31 -11.31
CA LEU A 116 -19.97 1.74 -12.66
C LEU A 116 -19.49 0.28 -12.68
N VAL A 117 -18.32 0.00 -12.09
CA VAL A 117 -17.64 -1.31 -12.23
C VAL A 117 -18.49 -2.50 -11.76
N LYS A 118 -18.19 -3.72 -12.19
CA LYS A 118 -18.98 -4.91 -11.81
C LYS A 118 -18.74 -5.33 -10.36
N ARG A 119 -17.47 -5.32 -9.93
CA ARG A 119 -17.03 -5.72 -8.59
C ARG A 119 -15.97 -4.77 -8.06
N ILE A 120 -15.94 -4.63 -6.74
CA ILE A 120 -14.90 -3.89 -6.03
C ILE A 120 -14.21 -4.88 -5.10
N THR A 121 -12.88 -4.83 -5.06
CA THR A 121 -12.09 -5.53 -4.06
C THR A 121 -11.41 -4.53 -3.15
N VAL A 122 -11.29 -4.88 -1.88
CA VAL A 122 -10.55 -4.11 -0.87
C VAL A 122 -9.68 -5.07 -0.07
N ASN A 123 -8.63 -4.56 0.54
CA ASN A 123 -7.64 -5.39 1.24
C ASN A 123 -8.02 -5.70 2.71
N SER A 124 -8.94 -4.96 3.32
CA SER A 124 -9.34 -5.14 4.72
C SER A 124 -10.81 -4.80 4.94
N GLU A 125 -11.39 -5.34 6.02
CA GLU A 125 -12.72 -4.94 6.50
C GLU A 125 -12.76 -3.47 6.90
N TYR A 126 -11.65 -2.93 7.42
CA TYR A 126 -11.53 -1.49 7.64
C TYR A 126 -11.73 -0.68 6.35
N THR A 127 -10.99 -1.00 5.27
CA THR A 127 -11.09 -0.28 3.99
C THR A 127 -12.49 -0.42 3.39
N LYS A 128 -13.15 -1.57 3.55
CA LYS A 128 -14.56 -1.77 3.15
C LYS A 128 -15.49 -0.78 3.86
N LYS A 129 -15.42 -0.71 5.19
CA LYS A 129 -16.24 0.19 6.02
C LYS A 129 -15.94 1.66 5.70
N ASP A 130 -14.67 2.01 5.54
CA ASP A 130 -14.22 3.36 5.22
C ASP A 130 -14.77 3.81 3.85
N LEU A 131 -14.70 2.95 2.83
CA LEU A 131 -15.27 3.22 1.50
C LEU A 131 -16.78 3.45 1.54
N LEU A 132 -17.52 2.61 2.26
CA LEU A 132 -18.99 2.73 2.40
C LEU A 132 -19.40 4.01 3.13
N SER A 133 -18.55 4.56 4.00
CA SER A 133 -18.79 5.86 4.65
C SER A 133 -18.77 7.03 3.64
N TYR A 134 -18.03 6.89 2.53
CA TYR A 134 -17.93 7.92 1.49
C TYR A 134 -18.90 7.69 0.33
N VAL A 135 -19.08 6.44 -0.10
CA VAL A 135 -19.79 6.09 -1.34
C VAL A 135 -20.96 5.16 -1.02
N ARG A 136 -22.16 5.60 -1.38
CA ARG A 136 -23.37 4.76 -1.30
C ARG A 136 -23.43 3.79 -2.46
N ILE A 137 -23.10 2.53 -2.19
CA ILE A 137 -23.18 1.38 -3.11
C ILE A 137 -23.62 0.13 -2.32
N PRO A 138 -24.17 -0.90 -2.99
CA PRO A 138 -24.53 -2.15 -2.31
C PRO A 138 -23.28 -2.84 -1.74
N GLU A 139 -23.37 -3.32 -0.50
CA GLU A 139 -22.23 -3.92 0.21
C GLU A 139 -21.76 -5.21 -0.47
N GLU A 140 -22.70 -5.98 -1.04
CA GLU A 140 -22.43 -7.21 -1.78
C GLU A 140 -21.58 -6.99 -3.03
N LYS A 141 -21.43 -5.74 -3.50
CA LYS A 141 -20.53 -5.39 -4.60
C LYS A 141 -19.05 -5.41 -4.20
N ILE A 142 -18.77 -5.31 -2.90
CA ILE A 142 -17.44 -5.22 -2.33
C ILE A 142 -17.04 -6.57 -1.75
N THR A 143 -15.88 -7.08 -2.16
CA THR A 143 -15.28 -8.29 -1.61
C THR A 143 -13.98 -7.93 -0.91
N VAL A 144 -13.83 -8.35 0.35
CA VAL A 144 -12.55 -8.23 1.05
C VAL A 144 -11.64 -9.36 0.58
N VAL A 145 -10.48 -9.00 0.05
CA VAL A 145 -9.43 -9.91 -0.41
C VAL A 145 -8.13 -9.48 0.29
N PRO A 146 -7.79 -10.11 1.43
CA PRO A 146 -6.57 -9.80 2.16
C PRO A 146 -5.32 -10.00 1.31
N ILE A 147 -4.29 -9.19 1.58
CA ILE A 147 -2.99 -9.29 0.90
C ILE A 147 -2.18 -10.43 1.52
N PHE A 148 -1.39 -11.13 0.71
CA PHE A 148 -0.47 -12.18 1.16
C PHE A 148 0.99 -11.73 1.09
N VAL A 149 1.85 -12.35 1.90
CA VAL A 149 3.30 -12.17 1.84
C VAL A 149 3.87 -13.07 0.74
N SER A 150 4.87 -12.55 0.02
CA SER A 150 5.69 -13.35 -0.89
C SER A 150 6.25 -14.60 -0.20
N GLU A 151 6.26 -15.73 -0.91
CA GLU A 151 6.83 -17.00 -0.43
C GLU A 151 8.34 -16.93 -0.13
N ALA A 152 9.01 -15.88 -0.60
CA ALA A 152 10.39 -15.58 -0.25
C ALA A 152 10.58 -15.31 1.26
N TYR A 153 9.54 -14.80 1.91
CA TYR A 153 9.56 -14.49 3.34
C TYR A 153 9.30 -15.77 4.12
N LYS A 154 10.30 -16.21 4.88
CA LYS A 154 10.21 -17.40 5.72
C LYS A 154 10.57 -17.07 7.16
N TYR A 155 10.08 -17.91 8.07
CA TYR A 155 10.49 -17.82 9.46
C TYR A 155 12.02 -17.86 9.57
N PHE A 156 12.57 -16.95 10.36
CA PHE A 156 14.01 -16.91 10.63
C PHE A 156 14.24 -16.72 12.13
N PRO A 157 14.86 -17.68 12.84
CA PRO A 157 15.06 -17.56 14.27
C PRO A 157 16.06 -16.44 14.58
N LYS A 158 15.74 -15.63 15.59
CA LYS A 158 16.61 -14.56 16.09
C LYS A 158 16.46 -14.45 17.60
N THR A 159 17.58 -14.43 18.31
CA THR A 159 17.59 -14.10 19.74
C THR A 159 17.42 -12.60 19.91
N PHE A 160 16.42 -12.20 20.72
CA PHE A 160 16.13 -10.80 20.98
C PHE A 160 17.30 -10.11 21.69
N ASN A 161 17.78 -9.00 21.13
CA ASN A 161 18.81 -8.17 21.78
C ASN A 161 18.16 -7.31 22.89
N LYS A 162 18.28 -7.76 24.14
CA LYS A 162 17.70 -7.07 25.30
C LYS A 162 18.43 -5.76 25.68
N SER A 163 19.71 -5.65 25.35
CA SER A 163 20.53 -4.49 25.72
C SER A 163 20.37 -3.30 24.76
N GLN A 164 20.22 -3.59 23.47
CA GLN A 164 20.08 -2.58 22.43
C GLN A 164 19.28 -3.15 21.25
N PRO A 165 17.95 -3.34 21.39
CA PRO A 165 17.13 -3.90 20.32
C PRO A 165 17.21 -3.05 19.05
N ASN A 166 17.26 -3.71 17.90
CA ASN A 166 17.14 -3.08 16.60
C ASN A 166 15.66 -2.94 16.22
N ILE A 167 15.19 -1.70 16.14
CA ILE A 167 13.83 -1.34 15.80
C ILE A 167 13.79 -0.94 14.33
N LEU A 168 13.01 -1.66 13.53
CA LEU A 168 12.84 -1.37 12.12
C LEU A 168 11.59 -0.50 11.90
N GLN A 169 11.76 0.66 11.28
CA GLN A 169 10.70 1.57 10.84
C GLN A 169 10.67 1.59 9.31
N ILE A 170 9.52 1.26 8.72
CA ILE A 170 9.33 1.25 7.26
C ILE A 170 8.43 2.40 6.83
N GLY A 171 9.01 3.28 6.03
CA GLY A 171 8.37 4.50 5.53
C GLY A 171 8.50 5.68 6.49
N THR A 172 8.59 6.86 5.90
CA THR A 172 8.83 8.14 6.58
C THR A 172 7.77 9.21 6.28
N ALA A 173 6.74 8.83 5.51
CA ALA A 173 5.62 9.72 5.20
C ALA A 173 4.86 10.12 6.47
N HIS A 174 4.14 11.24 6.42
CA HIS A 174 3.44 11.79 7.60
C HIS A 174 2.52 10.77 8.29
N ASN A 175 1.82 9.92 7.53
CA ASN A 175 0.95 8.90 8.12
C ASN A 175 1.72 7.79 8.85
N LYS A 176 3.01 7.56 8.54
CA LYS A 176 3.87 6.59 9.24
C LYS A 176 4.28 7.06 10.63
N ASN A 177 4.05 8.34 10.96
CA ASN A 177 4.11 8.90 12.32
C ASN A 177 5.45 8.65 13.03
N ILE A 178 6.54 8.67 12.25
CA ILE A 178 7.90 8.40 12.73
C ILE A 178 8.35 9.40 13.82
N ASP A 179 7.89 10.65 13.76
CA ASP A 179 8.26 11.70 14.72
C ASP A 179 7.90 11.28 16.16
N ARG A 180 6.73 10.65 16.36
CA ARG A 180 6.32 10.10 17.66
C ARG A 180 7.12 8.85 18.04
N THR A 181 7.48 8.00 17.07
CA THR A 181 8.40 6.87 17.30
C THR A 181 9.73 7.38 17.83
N ILE A 182 10.32 8.39 17.18
CA ILE A 182 11.61 8.98 17.58
C ILE A 182 11.52 9.55 19.00
N GLN A 183 10.46 10.32 19.31
CA GLN A 183 10.23 10.88 20.64
C GLN A 183 10.12 9.79 21.73
N ALA A 184 9.41 8.71 21.45
CA ALA A 184 9.24 7.60 22.40
C ALA A 184 10.54 6.85 22.69
N LEU A 185 11.55 6.95 21.81
CA LEU A 185 12.83 6.25 21.95
C LEU A 185 13.94 7.08 22.62
N ALA A 186 13.69 8.35 22.97
CA ALA A 186 14.71 9.28 23.47
C ALA A 186 15.56 8.78 24.65
N GLU A 187 15.00 7.90 25.49
CA GLU A 187 15.67 7.35 26.67
C GLU A 187 15.75 5.82 26.65
N ILE A 188 15.40 5.20 25.51
CA ILE A 188 15.43 3.75 25.35
C ILE A 188 16.75 3.39 24.67
N PRO A 189 17.60 2.55 25.29
CA PRO A 189 18.82 2.09 24.64
C PRO A 189 18.44 1.16 23.48
N CYS A 190 18.34 1.68 22.27
CA CYS A 190 18.00 0.94 21.07
C CYS A 190 18.77 1.45 19.85
N HIS A 191 18.66 0.72 18.74
CA HIS A 191 19.08 1.19 17.42
C HIS A 191 17.84 1.30 16.51
N LEU A 192 17.62 2.46 15.90
CA LEU A 192 16.49 2.68 14.98
C LEU A 192 16.95 2.56 13.53
N THR A 193 16.56 1.48 12.86
CA THR A 193 16.79 1.29 11.42
C THR A 193 15.59 1.82 10.65
N ILE A 194 15.81 2.82 9.79
CA ILE A 194 14.75 3.55 9.09
C ILE A 194 14.88 3.32 7.58
N LEU A 195 13.88 2.70 6.97
CA LEU A 195 13.76 2.57 5.53
C LEU A 195 12.85 3.66 4.97
N GLY A 196 13.42 4.59 4.21
CA GLY A 196 12.72 5.70 3.59
C GLY A 196 13.49 7.02 3.73
N LYS A 197 13.12 8.00 2.90
CA LYS A 197 13.78 9.32 2.91
C LYS A 197 13.30 10.16 4.10
N LEU A 198 14.20 10.50 5.01
CA LEU A 198 13.92 11.43 6.10
C LEU A 198 13.88 12.88 5.60
N ASN A 199 13.01 13.69 6.19
CA ASN A 199 13.01 15.12 5.99
C ASN A 199 13.95 15.83 6.99
N LYS A 200 14.20 17.13 6.79
CA LYS A 200 15.11 17.91 7.63
C LYS A 200 14.70 17.90 9.11
N ALA A 201 13.42 18.08 9.41
CA ALA A 201 12.92 18.11 10.78
C ALA A 201 13.08 16.75 11.48
N GLN A 202 12.90 15.64 10.75
CA GLN A 202 13.10 14.28 11.29
C GLN A 202 14.57 14.01 11.61
N LEU A 203 15.49 14.46 10.76
CA LEU A 203 16.94 14.37 11.03
C LEU A 203 17.33 15.21 12.25
N GLU A 204 16.87 16.48 12.30
CA GLU A 204 17.10 17.37 13.45
C GLU A 204 16.55 16.75 14.75
N LEU A 205 15.39 16.10 14.71
CA LEU A 205 14.79 15.44 15.87
C LEU A 205 15.61 14.23 16.36
N LEU A 206 16.11 13.40 15.44
CA LEU A 206 17.00 12.27 15.77
C LEU A 206 18.27 12.76 16.47
N ASP A 207 18.86 13.85 15.98
CA ASP A 207 20.10 14.43 16.51
C ASP A 207 19.88 15.06 17.90
N ILE A 208 18.81 15.85 18.07
CA ILE A 208 18.45 16.48 19.35
C ILE A 208 18.24 15.43 20.44
N LEU A 209 17.53 14.36 20.11
CA LEU A 209 17.22 13.27 21.03
C LEU A 209 18.32 12.20 21.09
N LYS A 210 19.42 12.39 20.36
CA LYS A 210 20.61 11.51 20.34
C LYS A 210 20.25 10.04 20.08
N ILE A 211 19.27 9.80 19.21
CA ILE A 211 18.88 8.45 18.82
C ILE A 211 19.99 7.83 17.98
N LYS A 212 20.41 6.60 18.31
CA LYS A 212 21.27 5.81 17.42
C LYS A 212 20.43 5.27 16.27
N TYR A 213 20.77 5.63 15.03
CA TYR A 213 19.98 5.22 13.88
C TYR A 213 20.83 4.86 12.65
N THR A 214 20.21 4.10 11.75
CA THR A 214 20.67 3.90 10.37
C THR A 214 19.55 4.32 9.44
N ASN A 215 19.82 5.20 8.47
CA ASN A 215 18.84 5.58 7.47
C ASN A 215 19.17 5.01 6.09
N ILE A 216 18.27 4.18 5.56
CA ILE A 216 18.31 3.63 4.21
C ILE A 216 17.34 4.46 3.36
N SER A 217 17.87 5.39 2.57
CA SER A 217 17.08 6.36 1.81
C SER A 217 16.86 5.99 0.34
N HIS A 218 17.32 4.80 -0.08
CA HIS A 218 17.14 4.25 -1.42
C HIS A 218 16.19 3.04 -1.40
N ALA A 219 15.68 2.66 -2.58
CA ALA A 219 14.85 1.48 -2.71
C ALA A 219 15.69 0.21 -2.52
N LEU A 220 15.16 -0.73 -1.74
CA LEU A 220 15.75 -2.04 -1.56
C LEU A 220 15.09 -3.07 -2.49
N SER A 221 15.88 -4.04 -2.94
CA SER A 221 15.36 -5.28 -3.50
C SER A 221 14.57 -6.06 -2.44
N GLU A 222 13.77 -7.02 -2.89
CA GLU A 222 12.99 -7.87 -2.00
C GLU A 222 13.88 -8.66 -1.03
N SER A 223 15.03 -9.17 -1.50
CA SER A 223 15.99 -9.88 -0.66
C SER A 223 16.65 -8.99 0.39
N GLU A 224 17.00 -7.75 0.03
CA GLU A 224 17.57 -6.79 1.00
C GLU A 224 16.53 -6.38 2.05
N LEU A 225 15.28 -6.20 1.67
CA LEU A 225 14.20 -5.94 2.61
C LEU A 225 13.97 -7.13 3.54
N TYR A 226 13.99 -8.35 3.01
CA TYR A 226 13.92 -9.58 3.80
C TYR A 226 15.08 -9.69 4.80
N ASP A 227 16.31 -9.36 4.39
CA ASP A 227 17.49 -9.29 5.27
C ASP A 227 17.32 -8.25 6.39
N LEU A 228 16.72 -7.10 6.07
CA LEU A 228 16.42 -6.07 7.04
C LEU A 228 15.47 -6.57 8.13
N TYR A 229 14.40 -7.27 7.74
CA TYR A 229 13.50 -7.91 8.70
C TYR A 229 14.16 -9.00 9.54
N LYS A 230 15.04 -9.83 8.95
CA LYS A 230 15.78 -10.86 9.69
C LYS A 230 16.67 -10.28 10.79
N THR A 231 17.20 -9.08 10.58
CA THR A 231 18.08 -8.42 11.56
C THR A 231 17.33 -7.55 12.57
N ALA A 232 16.05 -7.28 12.37
CA ALA A 232 15.21 -6.52 13.31
C ALA A 232 14.81 -7.36 14.53
N ASP A 233 14.77 -6.73 15.70
CA ASP A 233 14.17 -7.29 16.92
C ASP A 233 12.69 -6.93 17.02
N ILE A 234 12.36 -5.68 16.66
CA ILE A 234 11.01 -5.12 16.65
C ILE A 234 10.77 -4.46 15.29
N VAL A 235 9.59 -4.66 14.72
CA VAL A 235 9.11 -3.90 13.56
C VAL A 235 8.06 -2.91 14.03
N THR A 236 8.25 -1.65 13.69
CA THR A 236 7.32 -0.57 14.04
C THR A 236 6.49 -0.18 12.82
N LEU A 237 5.17 -0.20 13.02
CA LEU A 237 4.19 0.36 12.11
C LEU A 237 3.16 1.15 12.92
N ILE A 238 3.62 2.24 13.54
CA ILE A 238 2.77 3.12 14.39
C ILE A 238 2.02 4.13 13.51
N SER A 239 1.55 3.67 12.35
CA SER A 239 0.88 4.51 11.37
C SER A 239 -0.41 5.09 11.95
N THR A 240 -0.82 6.25 11.47
CA THR A 240 -2.13 6.85 11.75
C THR A 240 -3.18 6.43 10.74
N LEU A 241 -2.74 5.87 9.60
CA LEU A 241 -3.59 5.38 8.53
C LEU A 241 -2.82 4.34 7.71
N GLU A 242 -3.43 3.16 7.56
CA GLU A 242 -3.04 2.11 6.62
C GLU A 242 -4.29 1.53 5.95
N GLY A 243 -4.13 1.09 4.71
CA GLY A 243 -5.16 0.28 4.03
C GLY A 243 -5.15 -1.18 4.50
N PHE A 244 -3.96 -1.72 4.74
CA PHE A 244 -3.75 -3.11 5.16
C PHE A 244 -2.72 -3.22 6.27
N GLY A 245 -1.51 -2.69 6.05
CA GLY A 245 -0.39 -2.86 6.99
C GLY A 245 0.51 -4.03 6.60
N MET A 246 0.95 -4.06 5.33
CA MET A 246 1.87 -5.07 4.80
C MET A 246 3.07 -5.36 5.72
N PRO A 247 3.72 -4.37 6.35
CA PRO A 247 4.84 -4.63 7.25
C PRO A 247 4.51 -5.52 8.45
N ILE A 248 3.24 -5.55 8.89
CA ILE A 248 2.79 -6.42 9.98
C ILE A 248 2.87 -7.88 9.56
N ILE A 249 2.28 -8.25 8.42
CA ILE A 249 2.27 -9.64 7.95
C ILE A 249 3.67 -10.09 7.51
N GLU A 250 4.47 -9.20 6.94
CA GLU A 250 5.89 -9.45 6.64
C GLU A 250 6.65 -9.78 7.94
N ALA A 251 6.53 -8.95 8.98
CA ALA A 251 7.17 -9.19 10.27
C ALA A 251 6.69 -10.48 10.93
N ASN A 252 5.37 -10.72 10.98
CA ASN A 252 4.77 -11.91 11.57
C ASN A 252 5.26 -13.18 10.87
N THR A 253 5.32 -13.18 9.53
CA THR A 253 5.78 -14.34 8.73
C THR A 253 7.21 -14.72 9.07
N ILE A 254 8.08 -13.73 9.25
CA ILE A 254 9.48 -13.99 9.54
C ILE A 254 9.65 -14.33 11.04
N GLY A 255 8.76 -13.83 11.91
CA GLY A 255 8.72 -14.11 13.36
C GLY A 255 9.22 -12.95 14.22
N ARG A 256 8.95 -11.71 13.82
CA ARG A 256 9.38 -10.47 14.49
C ARG A 256 8.28 -9.93 15.38
N VAL A 257 8.67 -9.33 16.50
CA VAL A 257 7.73 -8.58 17.34
C VAL A 257 7.25 -7.36 16.56
N VAL A 258 5.94 -7.13 16.51
CA VAL A 258 5.35 -5.96 15.86
C VAL A 258 4.82 -5.01 16.91
N LEU A 259 5.23 -3.75 16.82
CA LEU A 259 4.60 -2.64 17.53
C LEU A 259 3.82 -1.80 16.51
N THR A 260 2.51 -1.80 16.64
CA THR A 260 1.61 -1.09 15.73
C THR A 260 0.57 -0.28 16.49
N SER A 261 -0.08 0.67 15.82
CA SER A 261 -1.17 1.41 16.44
C SER A 261 -2.47 0.58 16.37
N ASN A 262 -3.46 0.97 17.17
CA ASN A 262 -4.74 0.24 17.29
C ASN A 262 -5.85 0.83 16.40
N VAL A 263 -5.50 1.48 15.30
CA VAL A 263 -6.46 2.16 14.40
C VAL A 263 -6.46 1.56 13.01
N THR A 264 -7.48 1.85 12.22
CA THR A 264 -7.59 1.40 10.82
C THR A 264 -7.57 -0.12 10.67
N SER A 265 -6.84 -0.68 9.70
CA SER A 265 -6.72 -2.12 9.49
C SER A 265 -5.75 -2.81 10.46
N MET A 266 -4.93 -2.06 11.21
CA MET A 266 -3.87 -2.65 12.05
C MET A 266 -4.39 -3.66 13.10
N PRO A 267 -5.51 -3.43 13.83
CA PRO A 267 -6.07 -4.43 14.75
C PRO A 267 -6.55 -5.71 14.05
N GLU A 268 -7.06 -5.60 12.82
CA GLU A 268 -7.52 -6.75 12.02
C GLU A 268 -6.35 -7.62 11.56
N ILE A 269 -5.22 -6.99 11.24
CA ILE A 269 -4.07 -7.66 10.63
C ILE A 269 -3.04 -8.15 11.65
N ALA A 270 -2.91 -7.47 12.80
CA ALA A 270 -1.95 -7.84 13.84
C ALA A 270 -2.37 -9.09 14.64
N GLY A 271 -3.66 -9.40 14.69
CA GLY A 271 -4.23 -10.48 15.52
C GLY A 271 -4.84 -9.97 16.82
#